data_AF-A0A9D8Q2D9-F1
#
_entry.id   AF-A0A9D8Q2D9-F1
#
_cell.length_a   1.000
_cell.length_b   1.000
_cell.length_c   1.000
_cell.angle_alpha   90.00
_cell.angle_beta   90.00
_cell.angle_gamma   90.00
#
_symmetry.space_group_name_H-M   'P 1'
#
loop_
_entity.id
_entity.type
_entity.pdbx_description
1 polymer ?
#
loop_
_entity_poly.entity_id
_entity_poly.type
_entity_poly.pdbx_seq_one_letter_code
_entity_poly.pdbx_strand_id
1 'polypeptide(L)'
;MSGDVFGNARMLSPALKLVAAFDHRDIFIDPDPDPARTLAERQRLFALPRSSWQDFDRTAISAGGGVFSRQEKAIRLSREMRALLGLSGDTASPPEVIRAILKAPVDLLFFGGIGTFVRGNGESDATVGDRANDAVRIPAGELRAKVVGEGANLGMTQQARIDYGLAGGRCNSDAIDNSAGVNTSDVEVNIKIALGAAIRAGKLDLKRRNRLLAAMTGEIAALVLRNNYLQPLAISVSVRNGADELGHAQRMMTELEARGLLDRAVEVLPDDAAIDRRRADGRTLTRAETGVLLAYGKLTLAHDLAESDVVDDPLLAEALVAYFPRRMRAAFATEIATHRLRREIIATAVANDMVNRGGPTYVTRIADRTGAGPAVIARAHAAASAMLGLADLDAAVDRLDGKIAGALQLDLYAAIQQTLVGAAIWLAGNASFARGIGATVEAFRPTVAATGEALPEALPPGLAADIAARAKAWQAAGVPVGLARRIANLPALAAAADIHLIGAETGAPAGRVARVYFAAAEAFRAVAIGRVASTINAADPVEAMARDRAIDALTAIHRRIVAAVMATRGDDPLATWIAARKDAVDRAVAGIATVLGGGEPSLARVTVATDLLAGLARD
;
A
#
# COMPACT_ATOMS: atom_id res chain seq x y z
N MET A 1 -32.98 -1.68 10.77
CA MET A 1 -32.59 -2.89 10.03
C MET A 1 -31.86 -3.84 10.96
N SER A 2 -32.18 -5.14 10.91
CA SER A 2 -31.58 -6.18 11.77
C SER A 2 -30.16 -6.57 11.36
N GLY A 3 -29.30 -5.56 11.29
CA GLY A 3 -27.90 -5.66 10.89
C GLY A 3 -27.43 -4.38 10.20
N ASP A 4 -26.20 -4.00 10.49
CA ASP A 4 -25.48 -2.81 9.99
C ASP A 4 -25.28 -2.82 8.45
N VAL A 5 -25.54 -3.97 7.81
CA VAL A 5 -25.18 -4.33 6.44
C VAL A 5 -25.69 -3.37 5.35
N PHE A 6 -26.85 -2.75 5.58
CA PHE A 6 -27.51 -1.92 4.57
C PHE A 6 -27.47 -0.43 4.86
N GLY A 7 -27.09 -0.04 6.09
CA GLY A 7 -27.27 1.32 6.56
C GLY A 7 -26.18 2.30 6.15
N ASN A 8 -24.97 1.84 5.81
CA ASN A 8 -23.88 2.75 5.46
C ASN A 8 -23.20 2.36 4.14
N ALA A 9 -22.63 1.16 4.00
CA ALA A 9 -21.83 0.80 2.81
C ALA A 9 -22.66 0.61 1.52
N ARG A 10 -23.81 -0.06 1.61
CA ARG A 10 -24.62 -0.43 0.43
C ARG A 10 -25.39 0.75 -0.17
N MET A 11 -25.52 1.89 0.53
CA MET A 11 -26.12 3.12 -0.02
C MET A 11 -25.11 4.00 -0.79
N LEU A 12 -23.81 3.68 -0.73
CA LEU A 12 -22.75 4.50 -1.34
C LEU A 12 -22.63 4.34 -2.86
N SER A 13 -23.28 3.32 -3.43
CA SER A 13 -23.24 3.07 -4.88
C SER A 13 -24.65 2.89 -5.45
N PRO A 14 -25.06 3.71 -6.44
CA PRO A 14 -26.32 3.53 -7.16
C PRO A 14 -26.28 2.34 -8.13
N ALA A 15 -25.11 1.75 -8.38
CA ALA A 15 -24.95 0.62 -9.30
C ALA A 15 -25.17 -0.75 -8.63
N LEU A 16 -25.44 -0.78 -7.32
CA LEU A 16 -25.50 -2.01 -6.55
C LEU A 16 -26.82 -2.77 -6.77
N LYS A 17 -26.71 -4.01 -7.27
CA LYS A 17 -27.81 -4.98 -7.35
C LYS A 17 -27.78 -5.90 -6.13
N LEU A 18 -28.70 -5.72 -5.18
CA LEU A 18 -28.84 -6.62 -4.03
C LEU A 18 -29.71 -7.81 -4.41
N VAL A 19 -29.08 -8.94 -4.74
CA VAL A 19 -29.81 -10.13 -5.21
C VAL A 19 -30.27 -11.07 -4.09
N ALA A 20 -29.58 -11.05 -2.95
CA ALA A 20 -29.92 -11.86 -1.79
C ALA A 20 -29.34 -11.27 -0.50
N ALA A 21 -30.02 -11.52 0.61
CA ALA A 21 -29.55 -11.25 1.96
C ALA A 21 -30.23 -12.18 2.97
N PHE A 22 -29.64 -12.34 4.15
CA PHE A 22 -30.29 -13.03 5.26
C PHE A 22 -29.86 -12.42 6.59
N ASP A 23 -30.71 -12.51 7.60
CA ASP A 23 -30.37 -12.22 8.99
C ASP A 23 -30.82 -13.38 9.90
N HIS A 24 -30.92 -13.17 11.21
CA HIS A 24 -31.38 -14.20 12.16
C HIS A 24 -32.87 -14.57 12.03
N ARG A 25 -33.68 -13.81 11.28
CA ARG A 25 -35.14 -13.96 11.15
C ARG A 25 -35.59 -14.25 9.73
N ASP A 26 -35.02 -13.56 8.75
CA ASP A 26 -35.54 -13.50 7.39
C ASP A 26 -34.46 -13.82 6.34
N ILE A 27 -34.90 -14.28 5.18
CA ILE A 27 -34.14 -14.44 3.94
C ILE A 27 -34.81 -13.57 2.88
N PHE A 28 -34.06 -12.63 2.31
CA PHE A 28 -34.46 -11.77 1.21
C PHE A 28 -33.83 -12.28 -0.09
N ILE A 29 -34.62 -12.40 -1.15
CA ILE A 29 -34.15 -12.78 -2.49
C ILE A 29 -34.83 -11.90 -3.54
N ASP A 30 -34.03 -11.28 -4.40
CA ASP A 30 -34.47 -10.45 -5.52
C ASP A 30 -33.68 -10.88 -6.78
N PRO A 31 -34.28 -11.67 -7.69
CA PRO A 31 -33.57 -12.25 -8.83
C PRO A 31 -32.96 -11.24 -9.82
N ASP A 32 -33.65 -10.13 -10.10
CA ASP A 32 -33.19 -9.07 -11.00
C ASP A 32 -33.57 -7.68 -10.47
N PRO A 33 -32.91 -7.18 -9.42
CA PRO A 33 -33.24 -5.91 -8.79
C PRO A 33 -32.96 -4.75 -9.73
N ASP A 34 -33.91 -3.80 -9.83
CA ASP A 34 -33.65 -2.49 -10.41
C ASP A 34 -32.79 -1.66 -9.44
N PRO A 35 -31.56 -1.24 -9.81
CA PRO A 35 -30.66 -0.59 -8.87
C PRO A 35 -31.21 0.72 -8.29
N ALA A 36 -31.88 1.54 -9.10
CA ALA A 36 -32.38 2.84 -8.68
C ALA A 36 -33.58 2.69 -7.75
N ARG A 37 -34.53 1.84 -8.12
CA ARG A 37 -35.74 1.56 -7.34
C ARG A 37 -35.41 0.91 -6.00
N THR A 38 -34.56 -0.11 -6.02
CA THR A 38 -34.14 -0.79 -4.79
C THR A 38 -33.22 0.06 -3.93
N LEU A 39 -32.46 1.02 -4.49
CA LEU A 39 -31.72 2.01 -3.71
C LEU A 39 -32.68 2.93 -2.94
N ALA A 40 -33.68 3.49 -3.61
CA ALA A 40 -34.68 4.35 -2.96
C ALA A 40 -35.41 3.62 -1.82
N GLU A 41 -35.76 2.36 -2.04
CA GLU A 41 -36.41 1.53 -1.03
C GLU A 41 -35.50 1.21 0.16
N ARG A 42 -34.23 0.88 -0.10
CA ARG A 42 -33.23 0.68 0.98
C ARG A 42 -32.99 1.95 1.80
N GLN A 43 -33.00 3.13 1.18
CA GLN A 43 -32.91 4.41 1.88
C GLN A 43 -34.13 4.65 2.77
N ARG A 44 -35.34 4.36 2.27
CA ARG A 44 -36.57 4.42 3.06
C ARG A 44 -36.48 3.51 4.28
N LEU A 45 -36.10 2.24 4.09
CA LEU A 45 -35.92 1.26 5.16
C LEU A 45 -34.88 1.65 6.20
N PHE A 46 -33.81 2.32 5.78
CA PHE A 46 -32.77 2.82 6.68
C PHE A 46 -33.28 3.94 7.58
N ALA A 47 -34.11 4.84 7.04
CA ALA A 47 -34.70 5.95 7.80
C ALA A 47 -35.78 5.50 8.80
N LEU A 48 -36.31 4.27 8.67
CA LEU A 48 -37.32 3.75 9.57
C LEU A 48 -36.76 3.37 10.95
N PRO A 49 -37.44 3.76 12.04
CA PRO A 49 -37.10 3.25 13.36
C PRO A 49 -37.40 1.75 13.44
N ARG A 50 -36.43 0.93 13.87
CA ARG A 50 -36.59 -0.53 14.11
C ARG A 50 -37.11 -1.34 12.91
N SER A 51 -36.51 -1.15 11.73
CA SER A 51 -36.87 -1.90 10.50
C SER A 51 -36.32 -3.33 10.40
N SER A 52 -36.98 -4.16 9.59
CA SER A 52 -36.73 -5.57 9.25
C SER A 52 -36.82 -5.82 7.74
N TRP A 53 -36.47 -7.03 7.28
CA TRP A 53 -36.68 -7.40 5.87
C TRP A 53 -38.16 -7.47 5.49
N GLN A 54 -39.04 -7.78 6.45
CA GLN A 54 -40.48 -7.80 6.22
C GLN A 54 -41.07 -6.40 5.93
N ASP A 55 -40.35 -5.33 6.27
CA ASP A 55 -40.75 -3.96 5.96
C ASP A 55 -40.42 -3.54 4.52
N PHE A 56 -39.65 -4.36 3.78
CA PHE A 56 -39.26 -4.08 2.39
C PHE A 56 -40.50 -4.10 1.49
N ASP A 57 -40.67 -3.03 0.72
CA ASP A 57 -41.77 -2.91 -0.23
C ASP A 57 -41.68 -4.02 -1.28
N ARG A 58 -42.56 -5.02 -1.14
CA ARG A 58 -42.62 -6.17 -2.03
C ARG A 58 -42.90 -5.80 -3.47
N THR A 59 -43.50 -4.63 -3.73
CA THR A 59 -43.70 -4.17 -5.11
C THR A 59 -42.36 -3.82 -5.77
N ALA A 60 -41.35 -3.43 -4.98
CA ALA A 60 -40.01 -3.07 -5.44
C ALA A 60 -39.11 -4.27 -5.74
N ILE A 61 -39.49 -5.47 -5.28
CA ILE A 61 -38.79 -6.73 -5.55
C ILE A 61 -39.14 -7.19 -6.97
N SER A 62 -38.16 -7.69 -7.72
CA SER A 62 -38.40 -8.22 -9.06
C SER A 62 -39.29 -9.47 -9.05
N ALA A 63 -39.81 -9.82 -10.24
CA ALA A 63 -40.66 -10.99 -10.40
C ALA A 63 -39.97 -12.28 -9.91
N GLY A 64 -40.70 -13.06 -9.13
CA GLY A 64 -40.20 -14.31 -8.56
C GLY A 64 -39.37 -14.13 -7.28
N GLY A 65 -39.06 -12.91 -6.83
CA GLY A 65 -38.41 -12.65 -5.56
C GLY A 65 -39.36 -12.62 -4.35
N GLY A 66 -38.80 -12.44 -3.16
CA GLY A 66 -39.58 -12.34 -1.93
C GLY A 66 -38.75 -12.26 -0.65
N VAL A 67 -39.48 -12.18 0.47
CA VAL A 67 -38.95 -12.24 1.84
C VAL A 67 -39.58 -13.41 2.55
N PHE A 68 -38.74 -14.30 3.08
CA PHE A 68 -39.12 -15.58 3.66
C PHE A 68 -38.62 -15.68 5.10
N SER A 69 -39.37 -16.31 5.98
CA SER A 69 -38.92 -16.52 7.36
C SER A 69 -37.95 -17.70 7.45
N ARG A 70 -36.85 -17.53 8.20
CA ARG A 70 -35.92 -18.63 8.54
C ARG A 70 -36.57 -19.74 9.37
N GLN A 71 -37.75 -19.49 9.94
CA GLN A 71 -38.51 -20.47 10.72
C GLN A 71 -39.43 -21.34 9.86
N GLU A 72 -39.57 -21.04 8.56
CA GLU A 72 -40.33 -21.87 7.65
C GLU A 72 -39.70 -23.26 7.51
N LYS A 73 -40.51 -24.30 7.39
CA LYS A 73 -40.02 -25.66 7.13
C LYS A 73 -39.42 -25.80 5.73
N ALA A 74 -39.99 -25.08 4.77
CA ALA A 74 -39.57 -25.06 3.38
C ALA A 74 -40.02 -23.76 2.71
N ILE A 75 -39.14 -23.22 1.86
CA ILE A 75 -39.36 -22.05 1.02
C ILE A 75 -39.70 -22.54 -0.39
N ARG A 76 -40.83 -22.10 -0.95
CA ARG A 76 -41.17 -22.35 -2.35
C ARG A 76 -40.31 -21.45 -3.25
N LEU A 77 -39.56 -22.07 -4.15
CA LEU A 77 -38.62 -21.37 -5.02
C LEU A 77 -39.27 -21.11 -6.39
N SER A 78 -39.30 -19.85 -6.81
CA SER A 78 -39.64 -19.48 -8.19
C SER A 78 -38.57 -19.98 -9.17
N ARG A 79 -38.87 -19.95 -10.48
CA ARG A 79 -37.89 -20.30 -11.52
C ARG A 79 -36.69 -19.36 -11.48
N GLU A 80 -36.94 -18.09 -11.22
CA GLU A 80 -35.98 -17.01 -11.14
C GLU A 80 -35.05 -17.19 -9.92
N MET A 81 -35.60 -17.50 -8.74
CA MET A 81 -34.81 -17.81 -7.54
C MET A 81 -33.91 -19.04 -7.75
N ARG A 82 -34.45 -20.10 -8.36
CA ARG A 82 -33.69 -21.31 -8.68
C ARG A 82 -32.52 -21.03 -9.61
N ALA A 83 -32.75 -20.22 -10.64
CA ALA A 83 -31.69 -19.80 -11.56
C ALA A 83 -30.59 -18.98 -10.86
N LEU A 84 -30.97 -18.01 -10.01
CA LEU A 84 -30.03 -17.21 -9.23
C LEU A 84 -29.20 -18.06 -8.26
N LEU A 85 -29.85 -18.95 -7.52
CA LEU A 85 -29.22 -19.73 -6.45
C LEU A 85 -28.58 -21.04 -6.93
N GLY A 86 -28.85 -21.46 -8.16
CA GLY A 86 -28.41 -22.75 -8.69
C GLY A 86 -29.08 -23.96 -8.03
N LEU A 87 -30.34 -23.80 -7.61
CA LEU A 87 -31.14 -24.87 -6.98
C LEU A 87 -32.09 -25.48 -8.01
N SER A 88 -32.23 -26.82 -8.01
CA SER A 88 -33.07 -27.54 -8.99
C SER A 88 -34.49 -27.82 -8.50
N GLY A 89 -34.69 -28.02 -7.19
CA GLY A 89 -35.99 -28.33 -6.60
C GLY A 89 -36.92 -27.11 -6.48
N ASP A 90 -38.24 -27.34 -6.55
CA ASP A 90 -39.25 -26.28 -6.38
C ASP A 90 -39.41 -25.80 -4.93
N THR A 91 -38.79 -26.50 -3.98
CA THR A 91 -38.76 -26.16 -2.56
C THR A 91 -37.38 -26.43 -1.96
N ALA A 92 -36.95 -25.61 -1.02
CA ALA A 92 -35.73 -25.83 -0.23
C ALA A 92 -35.93 -25.37 1.21
N SER A 93 -35.26 -26.01 2.16
CA SER A 93 -35.21 -25.54 3.55
C SER A 93 -34.43 -24.21 3.66
N PRO A 94 -34.70 -23.38 4.69
CA PRO A 94 -33.95 -22.14 4.88
C PRO A 94 -32.42 -22.33 4.94
N PRO A 95 -31.86 -23.37 5.62
CA PRO A 95 -30.42 -23.64 5.57
C PRO A 95 -29.88 -23.91 4.16
N GLU A 96 -30.59 -24.68 3.34
CA GLU A 96 -30.20 -24.95 1.95
C GLU A 96 -30.17 -23.66 1.12
N VAL A 97 -31.16 -22.78 1.31
CA VAL A 97 -31.21 -21.46 0.64
C VAL A 97 -30.03 -20.59 1.08
N ILE A 98 -29.72 -20.51 2.37
CA ILE A 98 -28.58 -19.73 2.88
C ILE A 98 -27.26 -20.26 2.32
N ARG A 99 -27.06 -21.58 2.30
CA ARG A 99 -25.89 -22.19 1.67
C ARG A 99 -25.80 -21.84 0.18
N ALA A 100 -26.92 -21.84 -0.53
CA ALA A 100 -26.95 -21.46 -1.94
C ALA A 100 -26.61 -19.97 -2.15
N ILE A 101 -27.06 -19.09 -1.24
CA ILE A 101 -26.70 -17.66 -1.24
C ILE A 101 -25.19 -17.49 -1.05
N LEU A 102 -24.58 -18.16 -0.07
CA LEU A 102 -23.13 -18.09 0.17
C LEU A 102 -22.31 -18.59 -1.04
N LYS A 103 -22.86 -19.56 -1.78
CA LYS A 103 -22.25 -20.09 -3.01
C LYS A 103 -22.66 -19.32 -4.25
N ALA A 104 -23.47 -18.27 -4.20
CA ALA A 104 -24.00 -17.63 -5.40
C ALA A 104 -22.88 -17.00 -6.26
N PRO A 105 -22.95 -17.05 -7.61
CA PRO A 105 -21.98 -16.40 -8.48
C PRO A 105 -22.25 -14.90 -8.54
N VAL A 106 -21.67 -14.14 -7.60
CA VAL A 106 -21.86 -12.69 -7.45
C VAL A 106 -20.54 -11.92 -7.51
N ASP A 107 -20.59 -10.62 -7.79
CA ASP A 107 -19.38 -9.80 -7.74
C ASP A 107 -18.89 -9.57 -6.30
N LEU A 108 -19.84 -9.40 -5.35
CA LEU A 108 -19.53 -9.06 -3.96
C LEU A 108 -20.40 -9.85 -2.97
N LEU A 109 -19.76 -10.68 -2.15
CA LEU A 109 -20.31 -11.20 -0.90
C LEU A 109 -19.87 -10.29 0.25
N PHE A 110 -20.79 -9.92 1.14
CA PHE A 110 -20.48 -9.02 2.25
C PHE A 110 -21.04 -9.58 3.56
N PHE A 111 -20.16 -9.80 4.53
CA PHE A 111 -20.55 -10.20 5.87
C PHE A 111 -20.75 -8.96 6.73
N GLY A 112 -21.98 -8.70 7.17
CA GLY A 112 -22.26 -7.61 8.12
C GLY A 112 -23.10 -8.05 9.33
N GLY A 113 -23.26 -9.35 9.52
CA GLY A 113 -23.80 -9.96 10.73
C GLY A 113 -22.75 -10.86 11.37
N ILE A 114 -22.86 -11.09 12.68
CA ILE A 114 -21.95 -11.94 13.43
C ILE A 114 -22.16 -13.41 13.04
N GLY A 115 -21.08 -14.15 12.81
CA GLY A 115 -21.08 -15.59 12.59
C GLY A 115 -20.04 -16.03 11.57
N THR A 116 -19.50 -17.24 11.75
CA THR A 116 -18.49 -17.81 10.85
C THR A 116 -19.16 -18.70 9.81
N PHE A 117 -19.38 -18.13 8.62
CA PHE A 117 -20.11 -18.76 7.52
C PHE A 117 -19.22 -19.51 6.53
N VAL A 118 -17.92 -19.23 6.53
CA VAL A 118 -16.96 -19.90 5.66
C VAL A 118 -15.78 -20.41 6.47
N ARG A 119 -15.43 -21.68 6.26
CA ARG A 119 -14.24 -22.32 6.83
C ARG A 119 -13.25 -22.71 5.74
N GLY A 120 -12.00 -22.94 6.13
CA GLY A 120 -10.97 -23.55 5.31
C GLY A 120 -11.43 -24.92 4.80
N ASN A 121 -10.91 -25.32 3.65
CA ASN A 121 -11.28 -26.56 2.97
C ASN A 121 -10.98 -27.78 3.83
N GLY A 122 -9.88 -27.76 4.58
CA GLY A 122 -9.47 -28.83 5.51
C GLY A 122 -10.03 -28.70 6.93
N GLU A 123 -10.71 -27.60 7.27
CA GLU A 123 -11.27 -27.41 8.61
C GLU A 123 -12.58 -28.19 8.77
N SER A 124 -12.86 -28.68 9.98
CA SER A 124 -14.16 -29.26 10.31
C SER A 124 -15.09 -28.19 10.90
N ASP A 125 -16.40 -28.40 10.84
CA ASP A 125 -17.33 -27.46 11.46
C ASP A 125 -17.16 -27.37 12.99
N ALA A 126 -16.81 -28.50 13.62
CA ALA A 126 -16.60 -28.59 15.07
C ALA A 126 -15.42 -27.73 15.57
N THR A 127 -14.41 -27.50 14.74
CA THR A 127 -13.19 -26.76 15.10
C THR A 127 -13.33 -25.24 14.94
N VAL A 128 -14.38 -24.76 14.27
CA VAL A 128 -14.60 -23.32 14.01
C VAL A 128 -15.12 -22.57 15.24
N GLY A 129 -15.78 -23.26 16.17
CA GLY A 129 -16.27 -22.67 17.42
C GLY A 129 -17.62 -21.93 17.34
N ASP A 130 -18.31 -21.96 16.19
CA ASP A 130 -19.61 -21.29 15.98
C ASP A 130 -20.72 -22.29 15.60
N ARG A 131 -21.20 -23.05 16.58
CA ARG A 131 -22.20 -24.12 16.35
C ARG A 131 -23.52 -23.63 15.75
N ALA A 132 -23.87 -22.35 15.97
CA ALA A 132 -25.12 -21.79 15.47
C ALA A 132 -25.18 -21.74 13.94
N ASN A 133 -24.02 -21.68 13.28
CA ASN A 133 -23.91 -21.59 11.82
C ASN A 133 -23.44 -22.89 11.15
N ASP A 134 -23.23 -23.99 11.89
CA ASP A 134 -22.75 -25.26 11.32
C ASP A 134 -23.64 -25.77 10.17
N ALA A 135 -24.97 -25.65 10.31
CA ALA A 135 -25.92 -26.10 9.29
C ALA A 135 -25.82 -25.33 7.96
N VAL A 136 -25.27 -24.10 8.00
CA VAL A 136 -25.18 -23.20 6.83
C VAL A 136 -23.75 -22.94 6.38
N ARG A 137 -22.74 -23.37 7.16
CA ARG A 137 -21.33 -23.13 6.85
C ARG A 137 -20.93 -23.84 5.56
N ILE A 138 -20.07 -23.19 4.78
CA ILE A 138 -19.51 -23.76 3.55
C ILE A 138 -17.96 -23.75 3.60
N PRO A 139 -17.29 -24.67 2.90
CA PRO A 139 -15.86 -24.58 2.69
C PRO A 139 -15.52 -23.45 1.69
N ALA A 140 -14.35 -22.84 1.84
CA ALA A 140 -13.88 -21.72 1.02
C ALA A 140 -13.83 -22.03 -0.49
N GLY A 141 -13.54 -23.28 -0.87
CA GLY A 141 -13.52 -23.72 -2.26
C GLY A 141 -14.89 -23.72 -2.95
N GLU A 142 -15.98 -23.58 -2.21
CA GLU A 142 -17.33 -23.44 -2.75
C GLU A 142 -17.77 -21.97 -2.94
N LEU A 143 -16.96 -21.00 -2.49
CA LEU A 143 -17.22 -19.59 -2.76
C LEU A 143 -17.05 -19.27 -4.25
N ARG A 144 -18.06 -18.62 -4.82
CA ARG A 144 -18.05 -18.15 -6.22
C ARG A 144 -18.11 -16.62 -6.34
N ALA A 145 -18.10 -15.92 -5.21
CA ALA A 145 -18.00 -14.46 -5.22
C ALA A 145 -16.65 -14.03 -5.82
N LYS A 146 -16.57 -12.88 -6.50
CA LYS A 146 -15.29 -12.32 -6.96
C LYS A 146 -14.53 -11.60 -5.84
N VAL A 147 -15.28 -10.93 -4.97
CA VAL A 147 -14.78 -10.18 -3.81
C VAL A 147 -15.61 -10.55 -2.58
N VAL A 148 -14.95 -10.69 -1.44
CA VAL A 148 -15.59 -10.79 -0.12
C VAL A 148 -15.15 -9.58 0.71
N GLY A 149 -16.12 -8.89 1.31
CA GLY A 149 -15.88 -7.86 2.32
C GLY A 149 -16.41 -8.28 3.69
N GLU A 150 -15.61 -8.11 4.73
CA GLU A 150 -15.97 -8.46 6.11
C GLU A 150 -16.24 -7.20 6.96
N GLY A 151 -17.48 -6.71 6.93
CA GLY A 151 -17.94 -5.65 7.82
C GLY A 151 -18.19 -6.11 9.25
N ALA A 152 -18.53 -7.39 9.45
CA ALA A 152 -18.60 -8.02 10.76
C ALA A 152 -17.32 -8.80 11.08
N ASN A 153 -17.11 -9.10 12.36
CA ASN A 153 -15.98 -9.92 12.78
C ASN A 153 -16.23 -11.40 12.45
N LEU A 154 -15.18 -12.08 12.00
CA LEU A 154 -15.07 -13.52 11.80
C LEU A 154 -16.14 -14.10 10.86
N GLY A 155 -16.47 -13.39 9.77
CA GLY A 155 -17.33 -13.94 8.71
C GLY A 155 -16.72 -15.20 8.07
N MET A 156 -15.39 -15.22 8.02
CA MET A 156 -14.56 -16.31 7.53
C MET A 156 -13.50 -16.68 8.58
N THR A 157 -13.12 -17.96 8.67
CA THR A 157 -11.88 -18.32 9.38
C THR A 157 -10.66 -17.77 8.63
N GLN A 158 -9.52 -17.63 9.31
CA GLN A 158 -8.28 -17.20 8.66
C GLN A 158 -7.86 -18.18 7.55
N GLN A 159 -7.96 -19.49 7.78
CA GLN A 159 -7.68 -20.50 6.76
C GLN A 159 -8.64 -20.37 5.57
N ALA A 160 -9.92 -20.05 5.79
CA ALA A 160 -10.87 -19.82 4.70
C ALA A 160 -10.45 -18.66 3.79
N ARG A 161 -9.95 -17.56 4.37
CA ARG A 161 -9.47 -16.39 3.62
C ARG A 161 -8.26 -16.75 2.77
N ILE A 162 -7.34 -17.54 3.32
CA ILE A 162 -6.14 -18.02 2.61
C ILE A 162 -6.54 -18.95 1.47
N ASP A 163 -7.38 -19.96 1.73
CA ASP A 163 -7.84 -20.92 0.72
C ASP A 163 -8.60 -20.23 -0.42
N TYR A 164 -9.49 -19.29 -0.09
CA TYR A 164 -10.21 -18.48 -1.07
C TYR A 164 -9.28 -17.58 -1.88
N GLY A 165 -8.30 -16.95 -1.22
CA GLY A 165 -7.27 -16.13 -1.88
C GLY A 165 -6.39 -16.94 -2.85
N LEU A 166 -5.98 -18.14 -2.46
CA LEU A 166 -5.20 -19.06 -3.30
C LEU A 166 -6.00 -19.57 -4.51
N ALA A 167 -7.33 -19.61 -4.42
CA ALA A 167 -8.23 -19.90 -5.53
C ALA A 167 -8.50 -18.69 -6.46
N GLY A 168 -7.87 -17.54 -6.21
CA GLY A 168 -8.03 -16.31 -6.99
C GLY A 168 -9.14 -15.37 -6.49
N GLY A 169 -9.76 -15.70 -5.36
CA GLY A 169 -10.69 -14.83 -4.64
C GLY A 169 -10.01 -13.58 -4.07
N ARG A 170 -10.78 -12.52 -3.83
CA ARG A 170 -10.28 -11.27 -3.25
C ARG A 170 -10.98 -11.00 -1.92
N CYS A 171 -10.28 -11.18 -0.82
CA CYS A 171 -10.73 -10.78 0.50
C CYS A 171 -9.55 -10.20 1.29
N ASN A 172 -9.82 -9.22 2.15
CA ASN A 172 -8.93 -8.94 3.26
C ASN A 172 -9.47 -9.70 4.50
N SER A 173 -8.93 -9.42 5.68
CA SER A 173 -9.58 -9.81 6.93
C SER A 173 -10.55 -8.72 7.39
N ASP A 174 -11.47 -9.11 8.27
CA ASP A 174 -12.31 -8.22 9.07
C ASP A 174 -11.51 -7.10 9.75
N ALA A 175 -10.35 -7.42 10.33
CA ALA A 175 -9.46 -6.44 10.97
C ALA A 175 -8.99 -5.31 10.04
N ILE A 176 -9.05 -5.52 8.72
CA ILE A 176 -8.82 -4.47 7.72
C ILE A 176 -10.13 -3.80 7.34
N ASP A 177 -11.12 -4.60 6.92
CA ASP A 177 -12.36 -4.12 6.29
C ASP A 177 -13.31 -3.39 7.25
N ASN A 178 -13.27 -3.68 8.56
CA ASN A 178 -14.15 -3.08 9.58
C ASN A 178 -13.43 -2.19 10.61
N SER A 179 -12.16 -1.86 10.37
CA SER A 179 -11.30 -1.13 11.33
C SER A 179 -11.74 0.31 11.64
N ALA A 180 -12.65 0.89 10.87
CA ALA A 180 -13.13 2.27 11.06
C ALA A 180 -13.75 2.53 12.44
N GLY A 181 -14.42 1.54 13.04
CA GLY A 181 -15.01 1.69 14.39
C GLY A 181 -13.95 1.88 15.48
N VAL A 182 -12.91 1.05 15.45
CA VAL A 182 -11.76 1.16 16.37
C VAL A 182 -11.01 2.46 16.12
N ASN A 183 -10.76 2.81 14.86
CA ASN A 183 -10.06 4.05 14.51
C ASN A 183 -10.84 5.30 14.95
N THR A 184 -12.17 5.31 14.82
CA THR A 184 -13.01 6.41 15.32
C THR A 184 -12.87 6.57 16.83
N SER A 185 -12.80 5.46 17.56
CA SER A 185 -12.65 5.45 19.01
C SER A 185 -11.29 6.02 19.44
N ASP A 186 -10.21 5.67 18.74
CA ASP A 186 -8.88 6.24 18.97
C ASP A 186 -8.87 7.76 18.79
N VAL A 187 -9.40 8.26 17.67
CA VAL A 187 -9.50 9.70 17.39
C VAL A 187 -10.34 10.40 18.44
N GLU A 188 -11.48 9.82 18.83
CA GLU A 188 -12.35 10.39 19.85
C GLU A 188 -11.66 10.48 21.22
N VAL A 189 -10.94 9.44 21.65
CA VAL A 189 -10.22 9.42 22.92
C VAL A 189 -9.15 10.51 22.95
N ASN A 190 -8.35 10.62 21.90
CA ASN A 190 -7.29 11.64 21.82
C ASN A 190 -7.86 13.06 21.80
N ILE A 191 -8.96 13.30 21.07
CA ILE A 191 -9.68 14.57 21.13
C ILE A 191 -10.18 14.87 22.55
N LYS A 192 -10.77 13.89 23.23
CA LYS A 192 -11.28 14.06 24.61
C LYS A 192 -10.16 14.39 25.60
N ILE A 193 -8.97 13.79 25.43
CA ILE A 193 -7.80 14.08 26.27
C ILE A 193 -7.37 15.54 26.08
N ALA A 194 -7.20 15.99 24.82
CA ALA A 194 -6.83 17.37 24.51
C ALA A 194 -7.86 18.39 25.03
N LEU A 195 -9.14 18.19 24.74
CA LEU A 195 -10.21 19.08 25.21
C LEU A 195 -10.40 19.02 26.73
N GLY A 196 -10.10 17.88 27.36
CA GLY A 196 -10.10 17.75 28.81
C GLY A 196 -9.04 18.64 29.48
N ALA A 197 -7.86 18.80 28.87
CA ALA A 197 -6.86 19.76 29.32
C ALA A 197 -7.36 21.21 29.20
N ALA A 198 -8.01 21.56 28.09
CA ALA A 198 -8.61 22.88 27.89
C ALA A 198 -9.71 23.19 28.94
N ILE A 199 -10.53 22.19 29.30
CA ILE A 199 -11.54 22.32 30.36
C ILE A 199 -10.88 22.60 31.72
N ARG A 200 -9.85 21.82 32.09
CA ARG A 200 -9.12 22.02 33.35
C ARG A 200 -8.45 23.39 33.42
N ALA A 201 -8.00 23.92 32.29
CA ALA A 201 -7.44 25.26 32.17
C ALA A 201 -8.50 26.38 32.11
N GLY A 202 -9.80 26.07 32.23
CA GLY A 202 -10.89 27.04 32.19
C GLY A 202 -11.18 27.64 30.80
N LYS A 203 -10.51 27.18 29.74
CA LYS A 203 -10.68 27.69 28.37
C LYS A 203 -11.96 27.20 27.69
N LEU A 204 -12.52 26.09 28.16
CA LEU A 204 -13.68 25.44 27.56
C LEU A 204 -14.61 24.89 28.64
N ASP A 205 -15.91 25.12 28.51
CA ASP A 205 -16.91 24.46 29.36
C ASP A 205 -17.44 23.17 28.71
N LEU A 206 -18.06 22.30 29.50
CA LEU A 206 -18.57 20.99 29.04
C LEU A 206 -19.61 21.13 27.92
N LYS A 207 -20.47 22.15 27.97
CA LYS A 207 -21.54 22.38 26.97
C LYS A 207 -20.95 22.79 25.62
N ARG A 208 -19.95 23.68 25.63
CA ARG A 208 -19.17 24.10 24.45
C ARG A 208 -18.35 22.94 23.91
N ARG A 209 -17.73 22.12 24.76
CA ARG A 209 -17.02 20.88 24.34
C ARG A 209 -17.94 19.95 23.56
N ASN A 210 -19.12 19.65 24.09
CA ASN A 210 -20.05 18.72 23.43
C ASN A 210 -20.53 19.28 22.08
N ARG A 211 -20.81 20.59 22.00
CA ARG A 211 -21.14 21.25 20.72
C ARG A 211 -19.99 21.20 19.72
N LEU A 212 -18.75 21.39 20.18
CA LEU A 212 -17.57 21.30 19.32
C LEU A 212 -17.38 19.88 18.78
N LEU A 213 -17.49 18.84 19.63
CA LEU A 213 -17.42 17.44 19.20
C LEU A 213 -18.46 17.13 18.12
N ALA A 214 -19.72 17.47 18.35
CA ALA A 214 -20.79 17.24 17.37
C ALA A 214 -20.54 17.98 16.05
N ALA A 215 -19.94 19.17 16.11
CA ALA A 215 -19.64 19.95 14.91
C ALA A 215 -18.41 19.45 14.12
N MET A 216 -17.63 18.52 14.67
CA MET A 216 -16.46 17.91 14.01
C MET A 216 -16.74 16.53 13.41
N THR A 217 -17.96 15.99 13.54
CA THR A 217 -18.31 14.63 13.09
C THR A 217 -17.87 14.33 11.65
N GLY A 218 -18.17 15.23 10.69
CA GLY A 218 -17.78 15.01 9.29
C GLY A 218 -16.27 15.01 9.06
N GLU A 219 -15.53 15.82 9.80
CA GLU A 219 -14.06 15.87 9.70
C GLU A 219 -13.40 14.65 10.35
N ILE A 220 -13.90 14.20 11.51
CA ILE A 220 -13.44 12.96 12.15
C ILE A 220 -13.68 11.77 11.21
N ALA A 221 -14.87 11.69 10.59
CA ALA A 221 -15.16 10.65 9.61
C ALA A 221 -14.18 10.69 8.43
N ALA A 222 -13.85 11.87 7.90
CA ALA A 222 -12.89 12.00 6.81
C ALA A 222 -11.47 11.54 7.20
N LEU A 223 -11.00 11.86 8.42
CA LEU A 223 -9.71 11.40 8.94
C LEU A 223 -9.65 9.87 9.07
N VAL A 224 -10.70 9.28 9.64
CA VAL A 224 -10.84 7.83 9.79
C VAL A 224 -10.88 7.14 8.43
N LEU A 225 -11.72 7.63 7.51
CA LEU A 225 -11.85 7.07 6.17
C LEU A 225 -10.54 7.15 5.39
N ARG A 226 -9.76 8.23 5.54
CA ARG A 226 -8.45 8.33 4.90
C ARG A 226 -7.52 7.20 5.35
N ASN A 227 -7.45 6.95 6.66
CA ASN A 227 -6.63 5.85 7.17
C ASN A 227 -7.13 4.49 6.64
N ASN A 228 -8.44 4.27 6.64
CA ASN A 228 -9.07 3.05 6.16
C ASN A 228 -8.98 2.85 4.63
N TYR A 229 -8.74 3.92 3.86
CA TYR A 229 -8.50 3.84 2.43
C TYR A 229 -7.05 3.41 2.12
N LEU A 230 -6.10 3.86 2.92
CA LEU A 230 -4.67 3.65 2.68
C LEU A 230 -4.19 2.22 3.00
N GLN A 231 -4.78 1.54 4.01
CA GLN A 231 -4.32 0.19 4.39
C GLN A 231 -4.62 -0.87 3.32
N PRO A 232 -5.87 -0.97 2.80
CA PRO A 232 -6.18 -1.89 1.71
C PRO A 232 -5.46 -1.53 0.40
N LEU A 233 -5.15 -0.24 0.19
CA LEU A 233 -4.33 0.19 -0.92
C LEU A 233 -2.91 -0.37 -0.80
N ALA A 234 -2.27 -0.25 0.38
CA ALA A 234 -0.94 -0.81 0.63
C ALA A 234 -0.90 -2.33 0.36
N ILE A 235 -1.89 -3.08 0.84
CA ILE A 235 -2.04 -4.52 0.54
C ILE A 235 -2.13 -4.75 -0.97
N SER A 236 -2.90 -3.94 -1.68
CA SER A 236 -3.10 -4.10 -3.13
C SER A 236 -1.83 -3.83 -3.93
N VAL A 237 -1.04 -2.83 -3.55
CA VAL A 237 0.26 -2.53 -4.17
C VAL A 237 1.28 -3.63 -3.85
N SER A 238 1.33 -4.12 -2.60
CA SER A 238 2.24 -5.20 -2.21
C SER A 238 1.92 -6.52 -2.91
N VAL A 239 0.66 -6.94 -2.98
CA VAL A 239 0.25 -8.15 -3.71
C VAL A 239 0.56 -8.02 -5.21
N ARG A 240 0.40 -6.81 -5.77
CA ARG A 240 0.78 -6.53 -7.17
C ARG A 240 2.27 -6.70 -7.42
N ASN A 241 3.14 -6.36 -6.47
CA ASN A 241 4.60 -6.49 -6.62
C ASN A 241 5.06 -7.97 -6.75
N GLY A 242 4.21 -8.93 -6.40
CA GLY A 242 4.42 -10.33 -6.76
C GLY A 242 5.59 -10.99 -6.04
N ALA A 243 6.41 -11.75 -6.79
CA ALA A 243 7.44 -12.64 -6.24
C ALA A 243 8.51 -11.93 -5.40
N ASP A 244 8.92 -10.71 -5.78
CA ASP A 244 9.90 -9.91 -5.04
C ASP A 244 9.42 -9.65 -3.59
N GLU A 245 8.12 -9.51 -3.37
CA GLU A 245 7.55 -9.25 -2.03
C GLU A 245 7.64 -10.49 -1.11
N LEU A 246 7.60 -11.70 -1.67
CA LEU A 246 7.59 -12.95 -0.90
C LEU A 246 8.88 -13.13 -0.09
N GLY A 247 10.04 -12.82 -0.68
CA GLY A 247 11.33 -12.93 -0.01
C GLY A 247 11.46 -11.95 1.16
N HIS A 248 11.04 -10.70 0.96
CA HIS A 248 11.02 -9.70 2.02
C HIS A 248 10.02 -10.04 3.12
N ALA A 249 8.87 -10.61 2.77
CA ALA A 249 7.88 -11.07 3.74
C ALA A 249 8.41 -12.23 4.60
N GLN A 250 9.11 -13.19 3.98
CA GLN A 250 9.79 -14.27 4.71
C GLN A 250 10.81 -13.70 5.71
N ARG A 251 11.65 -12.76 5.26
CA ARG A 251 12.66 -12.11 6.12
C ARG A 251 12.03 -11.34 7.28
N MET A 252 10.95 -10.60 7.03
CA MET A 252 10.19 -9.91 8.06
C MET A 252 9.61 -10.88 9.09
N MET A 253 9.02 -12.00 8.66
CA MET A 253 8.48 -13.02 9.58
C MET A 253 9.59 -13.58 10.48
N THR A 254 10.73 -13.98 9.91
CA THR A 254 11.87 -14.48 10.69
C THR A 254 12.44 -13.43 11.66
N GLU A 255 12.47 -12.15 11.27
CA GLU A 255 12.89 -11.06 12.16
C GLU A 255 11.94 -10.90 13.36
N LEU A 256 10.62 -10.91 13.10
CA LEU A 256 9.61 -10.78 14.14
C LEU A 256 9.58 -11.99 15.08
N GLU A 257 9.77 -13.21 14.56
CA GLU A 257 9.93 -14.44 15.36
C GLU A 257 11.17 -14.35 16.26
N ALA A 258 12.30 -13.88 15.73
CA ALA A 258 13.53 -13.71 16.52
C ALA A 258 13.38 -12.67 17.64
N ARG A 259 12.50 -11.66 17.44
CA ARG A 259 12.12 -10.68 18.47
C ARG A 259 11.05 -11.20 19.45
N GLY A 260 10.52 -12.41 19.24
CA GLY A 260 9.42 -12.97 20.04
C GLY A 260 8.08 -12.25 19.85
N LEU A 261 7.92 -11.53 18.74
CA LEU A 261 6.74 -10.72 18.45
C LEU A 261 5.73 -11.44 17.56
N LEU A 262 6.17 -12.45 16.80
CA LEU A 262 5.32 -13.22 15.88
C LEU A 262 5.41 -14.71 16.19
N ASP A 263 4.26 -15.37 16.18
CA ASP A 263 4.12 -16.82 16.05
C ASP A 263 3.35 -17.10 14.75
N ARG A 264 4.04 -17.64 13.73
CA ARG A 264 3.43 -17.90 12.43
C ARG A 264 2.29 -18.92 12.50
N ALA A 265 2.34 -19.89 13.41
CA ALA A 265 1.30 -20.90 13.51
C ALA A 265 0.00 -20.31 14.08
N VAL A 266 0.11 -19.40 15.05
CA VAL A 266 -1.05 -18.68 15.64
C VAL A 266 -1.74 -17.81 14.60
N GLU A 267 -0.95 -17.09 13.79
CA GLU A 267 -1.46 -16.18 12.76
C GLU A 267 -1.83 -16.89 11.44
N VAL A 268 -1.63 -18.20 11.38
CA VAL A 268 -1.88 -19.04 10.18
C VAL A 268 -1.05 -18.55 8.98
N LEU A 269 0.19 -18.13 9.23
CA LEU A 269 1.17 -17.75 8.22
C LEU A 269 1.99 -18.96 7.77
N PRO A 270 2.51 -18.98 6.53
CA PRO A 270 3.23 -20.13 6.00
C PRO A 270 4.62 -20.27 6.65
N ASP A 271 4.99 -21.52 6.96
CA ASP A 271 6.35 -21.89 7.29
C ASP A 271 7.27 -21.82 6.06
N ASP A 272 8.58 -22.00 6.26
CA ASP A 272 9.56 -21.87 5.17
C ASP A 272 9.34 -22.91 4.06
N ALA A 273 8.93 -24.13 4.41
CA ALA A 273 8.62 -25.18 3.44
C ALA A 273 7.39 -24.82 2.59
N ALA A 274 6.36 -24.21 3.17
CA ALA A 274 5.20 -23.72 2.44
C ALA A 274 5.55 -22.52 1.56
N ILE A 275 6.42 -21.61 2.02
CA ILE A 275 6.93 -20.49 1.21
C ILE A 275 7.71 -21.02 0.00
N ASP A 276 8.59 -22.00 0.19
CA ASP A 276 9.37 -22.60 -0.90
C ASP A 276 8.48 -23.28 -1.95
N ARG A 277 7.44 -24.00 -1.52
CA ARG A 277 6.44 -24.58 -2.44
C ARG A 277 5.69 -23.51 -3.21
N ARG A 278 5.23 -22.45 -2.53
CA ARG A 278 4.55 -21.32 -3.18
C ARG A 278 5.46 -20.66 -4.21
N ARG A 279 6.73 -20.45 -3.87
CA ARG A 279 7.75 -19.90 -4.78
C ARG A 279 7.89 -20.76 -6.03
N ALA A 280 8.02 -22.08 -5.89
CA ALA A 280 8.11 -23.01 -7.01
C ALA A 280 6.87 -22.97 -7.93
N ASP A 281 5.69 -22.71 -7.36
CA ASP A 281 4.42 -22.60 -8.09
C ASP A 281 4.14 -21.19 -8.62
N GLY A 282 5.06 -20.23 -8.45
CA GLY A 282 4.85 -18.82 -8.83
C GLY A 282 3.76 -18.11 -8.01
N ARG A 283 3.47 -18.60 -6.80
CA ARG A 283 2.48 -18.07 -5.87
C ARG A 283 3.15 -17.24 -4.77
N THR A 284 2.42 -16.25 -4.26
CA THR A 284 2.88 -15.33 -3.20
C THR A 284 1.99 -15.45 -1.96
N LEU A 285 2.18 -14.56 -0.99
CA LEU A 285 1.21 -14.40 0.10
C LEU A 285 -0.14 -13.89 -0.43
N THR A 286 -1.21 -14.42 0.12
CA THR A 286 -2.57 -13.93 -0.12
C THR A 286 -2.78 -12.57 0.52
N ARG A 287 -3.82 -11.85 0.09
CA ARG A 287 -4.20 -10.56 0.67
C ARG A 287 -4.44 -10.62 2.19
N ALA A 288 -4.98 -11.73 2.69
CA ALA A 288 -5.23 -11.93 4.11
C ALA A 288 -3.91 -12.06 4.90
N GLU A 289 -2.94 -12.84 4.38
CA GLU A 289 -1.61 -12.98 4.99
C GLU A 289 -0.82 -11.67 4.91
N THR A 290 -0.88 -10.95 3.77
CA THR A 290 -0.28 -9.61 3.65
C THR A 290 -0.91 -8.62 4.63
N GLY A 291 -2.21 -8.73 4.90
CA GLY A 291 -2.91 -7.91 5.90
C GLY A 291 -2.40 -8.13 7.32
N VAL A 292 -2.09 -9.39 7.69
CA VAL A 292 -1.44 -9.71 8.97
C VAL A 292 -0.07 -9.02 9.06
N LEU A 293 0.78 -9.21 8.04
CA LEU A 293 2.11 -8.58 8.04
C LEU A 293 2.03 -7.05 8.04
N LEU A 294 1.04 -6.45 7.37
CA LEU A 294 0.80 -5.00 7.42
C LEU A 294 0.53 -4.54 8.86
N ALA A 295 -0.30 -5.26 9.61
CA ALA A 295 -0.62 -4.94 10.99
C ALA A 295 0.63 -5.03 11.88
N TYR A 296 1.39 -6.14 11.79
CA TYR A 296 2.64 -6.31 12.51
C TYR A 296 3.65 -5.22 12.17
N GLY A 297 3.86 -4.93 10.88
CA GLY A 297 4.80 -3.90 10.42
C GLY A 297 4.46 -2.51 10.96
N LYS A 298 3.17 -2.19 11.14
CA LYS A 298 2.75 -0.93 11.76
C LYS A 298 2.95 -0.93 13.28
N LEU A 299 2.53 -2.00 13.95
CA LEU A 299 2.56 -2.08 15.41
C LEU A 299 3.99 -2.05 15.95
N THR A 300 4.88 -2.86 15.37
CA THR A 300 6.28 -2.92 15.80
C THR A 300 7.01 -1.63 15.46
N LEU A 301 6.80 -1.08 14.27
CA LEU A 301 7.40 0.19 13.89
C LEU A 301 6.92 1.34 14.78
N ALA A 302 5.62 1.44 15.07
CA ALA A 302 5.10 2.49 15.95
C ALA A 302 5.71 2.41 17.34
N HIS A 303 5.91 1.20 17.88
CA HIS A 303 6.61 1.00 19.15
C HIS A 303 8.08 1.45 19.07
N ASP A 304 8.83 0.94 18.10
CA ASP A 304 10.25 1.25 17.91
C ASP A 304 10.49 2.76 17.70
N LEU A 305 9.59 3.45 16.98
CA LEU A 305 9.67 4.89 16.78
C LEU A 305 9.33 5.68 18.05
N ALA A 306 8.34 5.26 18.82
CA ALA A 306 7.94 5.94 20.07
C ALA A 306 9.06 5.92 21.13
N GLU A 307 9.88 4.88 21.13
CA GLU A 307 11.06 4.74 22.01
C GLU A 307 12.30 5.49 21.51
N SER A 308 12.26 6.04 20.30
CA SER A 308 13.39 6.76 19.70
C SER A 308 13.24 8.28 19.76
N ASP A 309 14.31 8.99 19.41
CA ASP A 309 14.33 10.46 19.34
C ASP A 309 13.66 11.03 18.07
N VAL A 310 13.29 10.18 17.11
CA VAL A 310 12.78 10.64 15.80
C VAL A 310 11.45 11.37 15.90
N VAL A 311 10.61 11.02 16.88
CA VAL A 311 9.31 11.67 17.13
C VAL A 311 9.45 13.09 17.68
N ASP A 312 10.67 13.49 18.05
CA ASP A 312 10.99 14.85 18.49
C ASP A 312 11.49 15.74 17.35
N ASP A 313 11.71 15.20 16.13
CA ASP A 313 12.05 16.01 14.96
C ASP A 313 10.88 16.96 14.62
N PRO A 314 11.13 18.28 14.44
CA PRO A 314 10.08 19.25 14.18
C PRO A 314 9.21 18.94 12.97
N LEU A 315 9.78 18.35 11.91
CA LEU A 315 9.03 18.02 10.69
C LEU A 315 8.02 16.90 10.96
N LEU A 316 8.40 15.90 11.76
CA LEU A 316 7.49 14.81 12.13
C LEU A 316 6.50 15.21 13.21
N ALA A 317 6.84 16.19 14.05
CA ALA A 317 5.91 16.75 15.03
C ALA A 317 4.66 17.39 14.38
N GLU A 318 4.72 17.79 13.10
CA GLU A 318 3.55 18.25 12.35
C GLU A 318 2.47 17.17 12.21
N ALA A 319 2.86 15.88 12.23
CA ALA A 319 1.93 14.76 12.21
C ALA A 319 0.96 14.78 13.41
N LEU A 320 1.43 15.26 14.58
CA LEU A 320 0.59 15.45 15.75
C LEU A 320 -0.54 16.45 15.47
N VAL A 321 -0.21 17.57 14.84
CA VAL A 321 -1.19 18.61 14.51
C VAL A 321 -2.14 18.12 13.43
N ALA A 322 -1.62 17.39 12.43
CA ALA A 322 -2.40 16.82 11.35
C ALA A 322 -3.41 15.75 11.84
N TYR A 323 -3.09 15.04 12.91
CA TYR A 323 -3.97 14.04 13.55
C TYR A 323 -5.28 14.65 14.05
N PHE A 324 -5.25 15.88 14.59
CA PHE A 324 -6.45 16.52 15.12
C PHE A 324 -7.28 17.23 14.04
N PRO A 325 -8.62 17.32 14.21
CA PRO A 325 -9.49 18.12 13.35
C PRO A 325 -9.01 19.58 13.22
N ARG A 326 -9.14 20.18 12.04
CA ARG A 326 -8.73 21.55 11.71
C ARG A 326 -9.25 22.58 12.72
N ARG A 327 -10.50 22.41 13.16
CA ARG A 327 -11.12 23.30 14.18
C ARG A 327 -10.38 23.31 15.51
N MET A 328 -9.61 22.26 15.83
CA MET A 328 -8.82 22.19 17.06
C MET A 328 -7.40 22.72 16.91
N ARG A 329 -6.80 22.61 15.72
CA ARG A 329 -5.36 22.85 15.50
C ARG A 329 -4.90 24.21 16.01
N ALA A 330 -5.61 25.28 15.66
CA ALA A 330 -5.27 26.64 16.11
C ALA A 330 -5.87 26.95 17.49
N ALA A 331 -7.14 26.60 17.73
CA ALA A 331 -7.86 26.98 18.95
C ALA A 331 -7.36 26.27 20.21
N PHE A 332 -6.75 25.10 20.07
CA PHE A 332 -6.22 24.28 21.18
C PHE A 332 -4.77 23.85 20.90
N ALA A 333 -4.00 24.71 20.22
CA ALA A 333 -2.62 24.43 19.84
C ALA A 333 -1.73 24.05 21.04
N THR A 334 -1.89 24.75 22.18
CA THR A 334 -1.15 24.45 23.41
C THR A 334 -1.50 23.06 23.95
N GLU A 335 -2.78 22.72 24.03
CA GLU A 335 -3.24 21.43 24.56
C GLU A 335 -2.84 20.26 23.66
N ILE A 336 -2.79 20.49 22.34
CA ILE A 336 -2.26 19.53 21.36
C ILE A 336 -0.74 19.37 21.55
N ALA A 337 0.01 20.47 21.64
CA ALA A 337 1.47 20.43 21.80
C ALA A 337 1.91 19.73 23.09
N THR A 338 1.15 19.90 24.18
CA THR A 338 1.39 19.25 25.47
C THR A 338 0.56 17.97 25.65
N HIS A 339 0.08 17.36 24.57
CA HIS A 339 -0.76 16.16 24.67
C HIS A 339 0.03 15.02 25.33
N ARG A 340 -0.60 14.34 26.32
CA ARG A 340 0.08 13.29 27.10
C ARG A 340 0.56 12.11 26.26
N LEU A 341 -0.12 11.82 25.14
CA LEU A 341 0.21 10.77 24.18
C LEU A 341 0.88 11.34 22.91
N ARG A 342 1.52 12.51 23.01
CA ARG A 342 2.16 13.19 21.87
C ARG A 342 3.08 12.24 21.09
N ARG A 343 3.95 11.52 21.81
CA ARG A 343 5.00 10.69 21.20
C ARG A 343 4.38 9.50 20.47
N GLU A 344 3.42 8.86 21.12
CA GLU A 344 2.68 7.71 20.59
C GLU A 344 1.87 8.11 19.35
N ILE A 345 1.16 9.24 19.38
CA ILE A 345 0.40 9.73 18.21
C ILE A 345 1.34 10.00 17.03
N ILE A 346 2.48 10.67 17.26
CA ILE A 346 3.47 10.93 16.20
C ILE A 346 4.01 9.61 15.66
N ALA A 347 4.44 8.71 16.53
CA ALA A 347 4.99 7.42 16.14
C ALA A 347 3.99 6.59 15.31
N THR A 348 2.74 6.51 15.75
CA THR A 348 1.67 5.81 15.02
C THR A 348 1.37 6.48 13.67
N ALA A 349 1.33 7.81 13.61
CA ALA A 349 1.09 8.53 12.36
C ALA A 349 2.22 8.30 11.35
N VAL A 350 3.48 8.38 11.80
CA VAL A 350 4.66 8.15 10.97
C VAL A 350 4.75 6.70 10.53
N ALA A 351 4.53 5.74 11.42
CA ALA A 351 4.50 4.32 11.08
C ALA A 351 3.40 3.99 10.06
N ASN A 352 2.22 4.58 10.21
CA ASN A 352 1.14 4.46 9.24
C ASN A 352 1.54 5.02 7.88
N ASP A 353 2.12 6.21 7.80
CA ASP A 353 2.56 6.78 6.52
C ASP A 353 3.63 5.90 5.85
N MET A 354 4.66 5.52 6.60
CA MET A 354 5.74 4.65 6.12
C MET A 354 5.21 3.33 5.56
N VAL A 355 4.40 2.61 6.32
CA VAL A 355 3.91 1.28 5.92
C VAL A 355 2.82 1.39 4.85
N ASN A 356 1.94 2.40 4.90
CA ASN A 356 0.91 2.57 3.89
C ASN A 356 1.48 2.95 2.51
N ARG A 357 2.58 3.71 2.47
CA ARG A 357 3.24 4.12 1.22
C ARG A 357 4.29 3.11 0.76
N GLY A 358 5.03 2.54 1.70
CA GLY A 358 6.15 1.64 1.45
C GLY A 358 5.79 0.15 1.34
N GLY A 359 4.66 -0.26 1.91
CA GLY A 359 4.25 -1.66 2.05
C GLY A 359 4.65 -2.28 3.40
N PRO A 360 4.14 -3.49 3.73
CA PRO A 360 4.40 -4.18 5.00
C PRO A 360 5.88 -4.39 5.30
N THR A 361 6.65 -4.75 4.27
CA THR A 361 8.06 -5.15 4.39
C THR A 361 9.04 -3.98 4.27
N TYR A 362 8.53 -2.75 4.18
CA TYR A 362 9.30 -1.53 3.88
C TYR A 362 10.52 -1.35 4.79
N VAL A 363 10.32 -1.49 6.10
CA VAL A 363 11.39 -1.26 7.09
C VAL A 363 12.46 -2.33 6.99
N THR A 364 12.07 -3.62 6.97
CA THR A 364 12.99 -4.75 6.81
C THR A 364 13.83 -4.61 5.54
N ARG A 365 13.20 -4.25 4.41
CA ARG A 365 13.91 -4.06 3.12
C ARG A 365 15.00 -2.98 3.20
N ILE A 366 14.72 -1.86 3.88
CA ILE A 366 15.70 -0.78 4.02
C ILE A 366 16.78 -1.16 5.04
N ALA A 367 16.39 -1.78 6.16
CA ALA A 367 17.32 -2.23 7.19
C ALA A 367 18.34 -3.23 6.64
N ASP A 368 17.91 -4.24 5.87
CA ASP A 368 18.80 -5.27 5.29
C ASP A 368 19.85 -4.69 4.33
N ARG A 369 19.49 -3.62 3.62
CA ARG A 369 20.37 -2.97 2.63
C ARG A 369 21.31 -1.95 3.23
N THR A 370 20.91 -1.28 4.30
CA THR A 370 21.64 -0.12 4.84
C THR A 370 22.23 -0.37 6.23
N GLY A 371 21.75 -1.39 6.95
CA GLY A 371 22.03 -1.59 8.38
C GLY A 371 21.39 -0.54 9.29
N ALA A 372 20.54 0.34 8.74
CA ALA A 372 19.93 1.44 9.50
C ALA A 372 18.78 0.95 10.40
N GLY A 373 18.70 1.49 11.61
CA GLY A 373 17.57 1.24 12.51
C GLY A 373 16.32 2.06 12.13
N PRO A 374 15.15 1.74 12.71
CA PRO A 374 13.86 2.35 12.36
C PRO A 374 13.85 3.88 12.39
N ALA A 375 14.54 4.48 13.37
CA ALA A 375 14.60 5.93 13.53
C ALA A 375 15.34 6.63 12.37
N VAL A 376 16.38 6.02 11.79
CA VAL A 376 17.07 6.56 10.61
C VAL A 376 16.22 6.36 9.36
N ILE A 377 15.57 5.19 9.25
CA ILE A 377 14.67 4.88 8.13
C ILE A 377 13.49 5.85 8.08
N ALA A 378 12.90 6.22 9.22
CA ALA A 378 11.84 7.21 9.30
C ALA A 378 12.29 8.61 8.83
N ARG A 379 13.51 9.04 9.21
CA ARG A 379 14.10 10.30 8.72
C ARG A 379 14.31 10.28 7.22
N ALA A 380 14.85 9.18 6.70
CA ALA A 380 15.08 8.99 5.28
C ALA A 380 13.77 8.96 4.47
N HIS A 381 12.74 8.29 5.00
CA HIS A 381 11.41 8.26 4.40
C HIS A 381 10.79 9.66 4.30
N ALA A 382 10.79 10.41 5.40
CA ALA A 382 10.24 11.76 5.43
C ALA A 382 11.00 12.72 4.49
N ALA A 383 12.33 12.62 4.47
CA ALA A 383 13.17 13.41 3.56
C ALA A 383 12.91 13.04 2.08
N ALA A 384 12.83 11.75 1.75
CA ALA A 384 12.52 11.28 0.39
C ALA A 384 11.16 11.82 -0.09
N SER A 385 10.13 11.65 0.73
CA SER A 385 8.77 12.10 0.41
C SER A 385 8.71 13.61 0.20
N ALA A 386 9.33 14.38 1.10
CA ALA A 386 9.30 15.84 1.05
C ALA A 386 10.15 16.42 -0.10
N MET A 387 11.36 15.90 -0.33
CA MET A 387 12.26 16.46 -1.35
C MET A 387 11.79 16.16 -2.77
N LEU A 388 11.13 15.02 -3.00
CA LEU A 388 10.61 14.62 -4.31
C LEU A 388 9.13 15.01 -4.53
N GLY A 389 8.46 15.56 -3.51
CA GLY A 389 7.06 15.97 -3.58
C GLY A 389 6.11 14.79 -3.81
N LEU A 390 6.36 13.65 -3.15
CA LEU A 390 5.60 12.42 -3.39
C LEU A 390 4.18 12.49 -2.85
N ALA A 391 3.96 13.17 -1.72
CA ALA A 391 2.64 13.36 -1.14
C ALA A 391 1.65 14.04 -2.11
N ASP A 392 2.12 15.01 -2.91
CA ASP A 392 1.31 15.68 -3.93
C ASP A 392 0.96 14.77 -5.11
N LEU A 393 1.89 13.88 -5.48
CA LEU A 393 1.67 12.89 -6.53
C LEU A 393 0.67 11.85 -6.08
N ASP A 394 0.80 11.33 -4.86
CA ASP A 394 -0.16 10.44 -4.25
C ASP A 394 -1.56 11.06 -4.21
N ALA A 395 -1.68 12.31 -3.75
CA ALA A 395 -2.96 13.02 -3.73
C ALA A 395 -3.53 13.24 -5.14
N ALA A 396 -2.67 13.39 -6.16
CA ALA A 396 -3.10 13.51 -7.54
C ALA A 396 -3.61 12.18 -8.11
N VAL A 397 -2.98 11.06 -7.75
CA VAL A 397 -3.46 9.71 -8.10
C VAL A 397 -4.75 9.38 -7.34
N ASP A 398 -4.88 9.77 -6.07
CA ASP A 398 -6.11 9.61 -5.27
C ASP A 398 -7.32 10.24 -5.99
N ARG A 399 -7.14 11.40 -6.64
CA ARG A 399 -8.21 12.10 -7.38
C ARG A 399 -8.66 11.41 -8.68
N LEU A 400 -7.96 10.35 -9.10
CA LEU A 400 -8.30 9.53 -10.27
C LEU A 400 -9.15 8.31 -9.90
N ASP A 401 -9.48 8.09 -8.63
CA ASP A 401 -10.33 6.99 -8.20
C ASP A 401 -11.69 7.02 -8.93
N GLY A 402 -12.11 5.87 -9.44
CA GLY A 402 -13.30 5.71 -10.29
C GLY A 402 -13.24 6.40 -11.67
N LYS A 403 -12.14 7.07 -12.05
CA LYS A 403 -11.98 7.77 -13.34
C LYS A 403 -11.06 7.04 -14.32
N ILE A 404 -10.20 6.17 -13.82
CA ILE A 404 -9.33 5.30 -14.62
C ILE A 404 -9.50 3.85 -14.15
N ALA A 405 -8.96 2.89 -14.90
CA ALA A 405 -8.95 1.49 -14.48
C ALA A 405 -8.16 1.34 -13.16
N GLY A 406 -8.71 0.59 -12.19
CA GLY A 406 -8.04 0.40 -10.89
C GLY A 406 -6.66 -0.23 -10.99
N ALA A 407 -6.45 -1.15 -11.94
CA ALA A 407 -5.12 -1.72 -12.20
C ALA A 407 -4.10 -0.64 -12.61
N LEU A 408 -4.50 0.28 -13.49
CA LEU A 408 -3.65 1.41 -13.89
C LEU A 408 -3.37 2.34 -12.71
N GLN A 409 -4.35 2.59 -11.84
CA GLN A 409 -4.14 3.41 -10.64
C GLN A 409 -3.11 2.75 -9.70
N LEU A 410 -3.17 1.43 -9.51
CA LEU A 410 -2.17 0.68 -8.75
C LEU A 410 -0.78 0.73 -9.42
N ASP A 411 -0.69 0.73 -10.74
CA ASP A 411 0.58 0.90 -11.46
C ASP A 411 1.24 2.26 -11.15
N LEU A 412 0.43 3.32 -11.04
CA LEU A 412 0.92 4.66 -10.69
C LEU A 412 1.43 4.70 -9.24
N TYR A 413 0.68 4.13 -8.28
CA TYR A 413 1.14 4.05 -6.89
C TYR A 413 2.41 3.19 -6.77
N ALA A 414 2.50 2.08 -7.48
CA ALA A 414 3.71 1.25 -7.50
C ALA A 414 4.93 2.01 -8.03
N ALA A 415 4.77 2.83 -9.07
CA ALA A 415 5.85 3.67 -9.59
C ALA A 415 6.33 4.72 -8.57
N ILE A 416 5.41 5.33 -7.82
CA ILE A 416 5.72 6.26 -6.72
C ILE A 416 6.44 5.51 -5.58
N GLN A 417 5.89 4.38 -5.15
CA GLN A 417 6.45 3.54 -4.08
C GLN A 417 7.88 3.09 -4.40
N GLN A 418 8.16 2.60 -5.61
CA GLN A 418 9.51 2.16 -5.97
C GLN A 418 10.52 3.31 -5.91
N THR A 419 10.12 4.52 -6.30
CA THR A 419 10.97 5.72 -6.18
C THR A 419 11.18 6.08 -4.70
N LEU A 420 10.12 6.05 -3.89
CA LEU A 420 10.21 6.30 -2.44
C LEU A 420 11.19 5.33 -1.77
N VAL A 421 11.06 4.03 -2.04
CA VAL A 421 11.93 2.99 -1.45
C VAL A 421 13.38 3.24 -1.86
N GLY A 422 13.66 3.43 -3.15
CA GLY A 422 15.02 3.69 -3.63
C GLY A 422 15.64 4.95 -3.01
N ALA A 423 14.89 6.05 -2.96
CA ALA A 423 15.35 7.29 -2.35
C ALA A 423 15.57 7.17 -0.84
N ALA A 424 14.71 6.44 -0.12
CA ALA A 424 14.86 6.22 1.31
C ALA A 424 16.07 5.34 1.64
N ILE A 425 16.33 4.28 0.86
CA ILE A 425 17.55 3.46 0.99
C ILE A 425 18.79 4.32 0.79
N TRP A 426 18.79 5.11 -0.28
CA TRP A 426 19.92 5.99 -0.58
C TRP A 426 20.15 6.99 0.56
N LEU A 427 19.10 7.66 1.04
CA LEU A 427 19.21 8.66 2.10
C LEU A 427 19.63 8.05 3.43
N ALA A 428 19.11 6.86 3.79
CA ALA A 428 19.51 6.16 5.01
C ALA A 428 21.00 5.77 5.01
N GLY A 429 21.57 5.45 3.85
CA GLY A 429 22.99 5.08 3.72
C GLY A 429 23.95 6.26 3.48
N ASN A 430 23.48 7.40 2.95
CA ASN A 430 24.37 8.46 2.46
C ASN A 430 24.11 9.86 3.05
N ALA A 431 22.92 10.13 3.61
CA ALA A 431 22.60 11.45 4.14
C ALA A 431 22.89 11.57 5.64
N SER A 432 23.24 12.78 6.08
CA SER A 432 23.35 13.11 7.49
C SER A 432 22.11 13.84 7.99
N PHE A 433 21.48 13.31 9.03
CA PHE A 433 20.34 13.92 9.70
C PHE A 433 20.72 14.64 11.00
N ALA A 434 22.00 14.93 11.23
CA ALA A 434 22.47 15.55 12.48
C ALA A 434 21.84 16.92 12.75
N ARG A 435 21.39 17.63 11.71
CA ARG A 435 20.69 18.92 11.80
C ARG A 435 19.16 18.80 11.67
N GLY A 436 18.62 17.58 11.74
CA GLY A 436 17.20 17.29 11.55
C GLY A 436 16.80 17.06 10.09
N ILE A 437 15.57 16.54 9.91
CA ILE A 437 15.01 16.19 8.60
C ILE A 437 14.79 17.45 7.76
N GLY A 438 14.21 18.50 8.35
CA GLY A 438 13.92 19.76 7.65
C GLY A 438 15.17 20.40 7.02
N ALA A 439 16.28 20.46 7.75
CA ALA A 439 17.54 20.99 7.23
C ALA A 439 18.10 20.15 6.08
N THR A 440 17.89 18.83 6.13
CA THR A 440 18.27 17.92 5.03
C THR A 440 17.41 18.21 3.80
N VAL A 441 16.09 18.29 3.95
CA VAL A 441 15.17 18.59 2.84
C VAL A 441 15.51 19.92 2.18
N GLU A 442 15.75 20.98 2.97
CA GLU A 442 16.10 22.30 2.44
C GLU A 442 17.45 22.32 1.72
N ALA A 443 18.40 21.46 2.10
CA ALA A 443 19.67 21.33 1.38
C ALA A 443 19.49 20.65 0.01
N PHE A 444 18.62 19.64 -0.10
CA PHE A 444 18.42 18.89 -1.33
C PHE A 444 17.46 19.59 -2.31
N ARG A 445 16.48 20.35 -1.82
CA ARG A 445 15.41 20.97 -2.63
C ARG A 445 15.92 21.77 -3.85
N PRO A 446 16.94 22.65 -3.75
CA PRO A 446 17.46 23.36 -4.91
C PRO A 446 18.08 22.42 -5.96
N THR A 447 18.72 21.33 -5.50
CA THR A 447 19.32 20.33 -6.39
C THR A 447 18.26 19.52 -7.12
N VAL A 448 17.18 19.13 -6.42
CA VAL A 448 16.04 18.45 -7.05
C VAL A 448 15.40 19.34 -8.12
N ALA A 449 15.17 20.62 -7.82
CA ALA A 449 14.61 21.57 -8.79
C ALA A 449 15.51 21.72 -10.03
N ALA A 450 16.80 22.02 -9.83
CA ALA A 450 17.76 22.18 -10.92
C ALA A 450 17.95 20.89 -11.74
N THR A 451 17.90 19.72 -11.10
CA THR A 451 17.94 18.43 -11.80
C THR A 451 16.70 18.27 -12.68
N GLY A 452 15.50 18.55 -12.14
CA GLY A 452 14.24 18.47 -12.87
C GLY A 452 14.21 19.40 -14.10
N GLU A 453 14.73 20.62 -13.97
CA GLU A 453 14.88 21.57 -15.09
C GLU A 453 15.88 21.08 -16.15
N ALA A 454 16.95 20.40 -15.73
CA ALA A 454 17.96 19.88 -16.65
C ALA A 454 17.54 18.59 -17.37
N LEU A 455 16.61 17.79 -16.81
CA LEU A 455 16.22 16.48 -17.35
C LEU A 455 15.91 16.46 -18.85
N PRO A 456 15.13 17.41 -19.43
CA PRO A 456 14.80 17.37 -20.86
C PRO A 456 16.02 17.37 -21.80
N GLU A 457 17.12 18.00 -21.37
CA GLU A 457 18.36 18.09 -22.14
C GLU A 457 19.43 17.08 -21.68
N ALA A 458 19.40 16.71 -20.39
CA ALA A 458 20.42 15.87 -19.78
C ALA A 458 20.21 14.37 -20.01
N LEU A 459 18.96 13.93 -20.20
CA LEU A 459 18.64 12.50 -20.32
C LEU A 459 19.25 11.89 -21.58
N PRO A 460 19.87 10.69 -21.51
CA PRO A 460 20.33 9.97 -22.68
C PRO A 460 19.14 9.64 -23.60
N PRO A 461 19.30 9.64 -24.94
CA PRO A 461 18.18 9.47 -25.87
C PRO A 461 17.34 8.22 -25.62
N GLY A 462 17.97 7.09 -25.27
CA GLY A 462 17.26 5.85 -24.95
C GLY A 462 16.40 5.96 -23.69
N LEU A 463 16.95 6.53 -22.61
CA LEU A 463 16.21 6.73 -21.37
C LEU A 463 15.08 7.77 -21.52
N ALA A 464 15.35 8.86 -22.26
CA ALA A 464 14.33 9.85 -22.59
C ALA A 464 13.17 9.24 -23.39
N ALA A 465 13.48 8.37 -24.36
CA ALA A 465 12.47 7.64 -25.14
C ALA A 465 11.64 6.67 -24.27
N ASP A 466 12.28 5.91 -23.39
CA ASP A 466 11.60 4.98 -22.46
C ASP A 466 10.63 5.74 -21.52
N ILE A 467 11.10 6.85 -20.93
CA ILE A 467 10.28 7.71 -20.06
C ILE A 467 9.10 8.31 -20.84
N ALA A 468 9.35 8.83 -22.04
CA ALA A 468 8.32 9.42 -22.89
C ALA A 468 7.28 8.39 -23.34
N ALA A 469 7.71 7.19 -23.70
CA ALA A 469 6.84 6.08 -24.09
C ALA A 469 5.92 5.67 -22.93
N ARG A 470 6.48 5.51 -21.72
CA ARG A 470 5.68 5.21 -20.51
C ARG A 470 4.67 6.31 -20.20
N ALA A 471 5.09 7.57 -20.23
CA ALA A 471 4.21 8.70 -20.01
C ALA A 471 3.08 8.75 -21.05
N LYS A 472 3.38 8.48 -22.33
CA LYS A 472 2.39 8.44 -23.41
C LYS A 472 1.41 7.28 -23.26
N ALA A 473 1.87 6.11 -22.83
CA ALA A 473 1.02 4.95 -22.56
C ALA A 473 -0.01 5.26 -21.44
N TRP A 474 0.44 5.85 -20.32
CA TRP A 474 -0.46 6.28 -19.26
C TRP A 474 -1.43 7.38 -19.69
N GLN A 475 -1.00 8.32 -20.52
CA GLN A 475 -1.88 9.34 -21.10
C GLN A 475 -2.97 8.72 -21.98
N ALA A 476 -2.59 7.79 -22.85
CA ALA A 476 -3.54 7.06 -23.70
C ALA A 476 -4.57 6.27 -22.86
N ALA A 477 -4.18 5.84 -21.67
CA ALA A 477 -5.04 5.13 -20.72
C ALA A 477 -5.83 6.06 -19.76
N GLY A 478 -5.82 7.38 -19.98
CA GLY A 478 -6.66 8.35 -19.27
C GLY A 478 -5.99 9.14 -18.14
N VAL A 479 -4.68 8.96 -17.91
CA VAL A 479 -3.95 9.74 -16.89
C VAL A 479 -3.66 11.16 -17.41
N PRO A 480 -3.91 12.22 -16.61
CA PRO A 480 -3.60 13.59 -17.03
C PRO A 480 -2.13 13.77 -17.44
N VAL A 481 -1.89 14.48 -18.54
CA VAL A 481 -0.54 14.65 -19.16
C VAL A 481 0.52 15.08 -18.16
N GLY A 482 0.22 16.11 -17.35
CA GLY A 482 1.16 16.60 -16.34
C GLY A 482 1.50 15.56 -15.28
N LEU A 483 0.53 14.78 -14.82
CA LEU A 483 0.74 13.74 -13.81
C LEU A 483 1.54 12.57 -14.37
N ALA A 484 1.17 12.08 -15.56
CA ALA A 484 1.87 10.99 -16.24
C ALA A 484 3.36 11.33 -16.46
N ARG A 485 3.66 12.56 -16.91
CA ARG A 485 5.05 13.03 -17.08
C ARG A 485 5.79 13.12 -15.76
N ARG A 486 5.18 13.66 -14.70
CA ARG A 486 5.82 13.78 -13.38
C ARG A 486 6.18 12.41 -12.81
N ILE A 487 5.23 11.46 -12.79
CA ILE A 487 5.48 10.09 -12.30
C ILE A 487 6.50 9.37 -13.19
N ALA A 488 6.44 9.56 -14.52
CA ALA A 488 7.37 8.90 -15.42
C ALA A 488 8.82 9.37 -15.25
N ASN A 489 9.04 10.63 -14.85
CA ASN A 489 10.36 11.19 -14.60
C ASN A 489 10.91 10.91 -13.20
N LEU A 490 10.09 10.45 -12.25
CA LEU A 490 10.50 10.24 -10.85
C LEU A 490 11.81 9.42 -10.69
N PRO A 491 12.00 8.29 -11.40
CA PRO A 491 13.24 7.52 -11.26
C PRO A 491 14.49 8.30 -11.68
N ALA A 492 14.39 9.13 -12.72
CA ALA A 492 15.50 9.99 -13.13
C ALA A 492 15.70 11.15 -12.16
N LEU A 493 14.61 11.73 -11.64
CA LEU A 493 14.68 12.80 -10.66
C LEU A 493 15.34 12.35 -9.34
N ALA A 494 15.21 11.06 -8.97
CA ALA A 494 15.88 10.51 -7.79
C ALA A 494 17.41 10.61 -7.85
N ALA A 495 18.01 10.71 -9.05
CA ALA A 495 19.45 10.97 -9.21
C ALA A 495 19.90 12.32 -8.61
N ALA A 496 18.96 13.24 -8.34
CA ALA A 496 19.23 14.49 -7.63
C ALA A 496 19.95 14.26 -6.29
N ALA A 497 19.76 13.09 -5.67
CA ALA A 497 20.43 12.72 -4.44
C ALA A 497 21.96 12.60 -4.62
N ASP A 498 22.43 11.84 -5.61
CA ASP A 498 23.86 11.75 -5.95
C ASP A 498 24.41 13.08 -6.47
N ILE A 499 23.64 13.76 -7.34
CA ILE A 499 24.01 15.05 -7.91
C ILE A 499 24.26 16.07 -6.79
N HIS A 500 23.49 16.02 -5.70
CA HIS A 500 23.69 16.88 -4.54
C HIS A 500 25.05 16.64 -3.88
N LEU A 501 25.43 15.39 -3.64
CA LEU A 501 26.73 15.07 -3.03
C LEU A 501 27.89 15.46 -3.95
N ILE A 502 27.78 15.19 -5.25
CA ILE A 502 28.82 15.57 -6.23
C ILE A 502 28.95 17.09 -6.29
N GLY A 503 27.83 17.82 -6.31
CA GLY A 503 27.84 19.29 -6.29
C GLY A 503 28.48 19.84 -5.02
N ALA A 504 28.19 19.25 -3.86
CA ALA A 504 28.80 19.63 -2.58
C ALA A 504 30.31 19.36 -2.53
N GLU A 505 30.77 18.24 -3.10
CA GLU A 505 32.18 17.86 -3.17
C GLU A 505 32.99 18.73 -4.14
N THR A 506 32.40 19.01 -5.32
CA THR A 506 33.12 19.67 -6.43
C THR A 506 32.88 21.18 -6.51
N GLY A 507 31.89 21.70 -5.79
CA GLY A 507 31.43 23.09 -5.89
C GLY A 507 30.70 23.43 -7.19
N ALA A 508 30.42 22.44 -8.05
CA ALA A 508 29.78 22.67 -9.33
C ALA A 508 28.25 22.85 -9.22
N PRO A 509 27.63 23.70 -10.07
CA PRO A 509 26.18 23.86 -10.08
C PRO A 509 25.43 22.56 -10.42
N ALA A 510 24.34 22.28 -9.70
CA ALA A 510 23.55 21.05 -9.84
C ALA A 510 23.13 20.74 -11.29
N GLY A 511 22.68 21.73 -12.07
CA GLY A 511 22.31 21.52 -13.47
C GLY A 511 23.48 21.08 -14.36
N ARG A 512 24.71 21.56 -14.09
CA ARG A 512 25.92 21.11 -14.79
C ARG A 512 26.25 19.68 -14.39
N VAL A 513 26.22 19.37 -13.10
CA VAL A 513 26.46 18.02 -12.58
C VAL A 513 25.43 17.05 -13.15
N ALA A 514 24.15 17.41 -13.24
CA ALA A 514 23.10 16.57 -13.81
C ALA A 514 23.39 16.17 -15.26
N ARG A 515 23.76 17.13 -16.12
CA ARG A 515 24.15 16.84 -17.52
C ARG A 515 25.32 15.87 -17.60
N VAL A 516 26.36 16.08 -16.81
CA VAL A 516 27.53 15.18 -16.78
C VAL A 516 27.17 13.81 -16.20
N TYR A 517 26.35 13.76 -15.15
CA TYR A 517 25.91 12.54 -14.49
C TYR A 517 25.20 11.60 -15.48
N PHE A 518 24.23 12.13 -16.23
CA PHE A 518 23.49 11.35 -17.20
C PHE A 518 24.30 11.01 -18.45
N ALA A 519 25.12 11.95 -18.96
CA ALA A 519 26.00 11.68 -20.09
C ALA A 519 27.05 10.59 -19.76
N ALA A 520 27.64 10.63 -18.56
CA ALA A 520 28.55 9.61 -18.06
C ALA A 520 27.84 8.25 -17.90
N ALA A 521 26.58 8.23 -17.47
CA ALA A 521 25.82 6.99 -17.29
C ALA A 521 25.62 6.26 -18.64
N GLU A 522 25.43 7.00 -19.72
CA GLU A 522 25.36 6.46 -21.08
C GLU A 522 26.75 6.05 -21.59
N ALA A 523 27.73 6.97 -21.51
CA ALA A 523 29.09 6.76 -22.01
C ALA A 523 29.76 5.52 -21.38
N PHE A 524 29.52 5.29 -20.09
CA PHE A 524 30.10 4.17 -19.35
C PHE A 524 29.12 2.99 -19.18
N ARG A 525 28.00 2.98 -19.91
CA ARG A 525 27.03 1.88 -19.95
C ARG A 525 26.36 1.56 -18.60
N ALA A 526 26.38 2.47 -17.64
CA ALA A 526 25.74 2.27 -16.34
C ALA A 526 24.21 2.06 -16.47
N VAL A 527 23.56 2.77 -17.41
CA VAL A 527 22.13 2.58 -17.72
C VAL A 527 21.86 1.15 -18.18
N ALA A 528 22.76 0.56 -18.99
CA ALA A 528 22.61 -0.80 -19.49
C ALA A 528 22.78 -1.84 -18.37
N ILE A 529 23.76 -1.65 -17.48
CA ILE A 529 23.96 -2.51 -16.30
C ILE A 529 22.71 -2.49 -15.42
N GLY A 530 22.21 -1.29 -15.09
CA GLY A 530 21.00 -1.13 -14.27
C GLY A 530 19.76 -1.76 -14.89
N ARG A 531 19.58 -1.63 -16.22
CA ARG A 531 18.47 -2.27 -16.94
C ARG A 531 18.54 -3.80 -16.83
N VAL A 532 19.70 -4.40 -17.06
CA VAL A 532 19.88 -5.86 -16.90
C VAL A 532 19.62 -6.28 -15.46
N ALA A 533 20.16 -5.55 -14.47
CA ALA A 533 19.93 -5.83 -13.06
C ALA A 533 18.43 -5.83 -12.69
N SER A 534 17.66 -4.87 -13.21
CA SER A 534 16.21 -4.77 -12.97
C SER A 534 15.38 -5.90 -13.59
N THR A 535 15.93 -6.64 -14.57
CA THR A 535 15.24 -7.78 -15.21
C THR A 535 15.50 -9.12 -14.53
N ILE A 536 16.44 -9.16 -13.57
CA ILE A 536 16.75 -10.37 -12.82
C ILE A 536 15.61 -10.63 -11.84
N ASN A 537 14.81 -11.65 -12.13
CA ASN A 537 13.84 -12.19 -11.19
C ASN A 537 14.58 -12.98 -10.12
N ALA A 538 14.61 -12.47 -8.90
CA ALA A 538 15.29 -13.10 -7.78
C ALA A 538 14.23 -13.55 -6.78
N ALA A 539 13.66 -14.74 -7.02
CA ALA A 539 12.66 -15.30 -6.14
C ALA A 539 13.26 -15.73 -4.79
N ASP A 540 14.55 -16.08 -4.78
CA ASP A 540 15.33 -16.38 -3.57
C ASP A 540 15.72 -15.10 -2.82
N PRO A 541 15.54 -15.03 -1.48
CA PRO A 541 15.86 -13.84 -0.69
C PRO A 541 17.33 -13.41 -0.75
N VAL A 542 18.27 -14.36 -0.84
CA VAL A 542 19.71 -14.06 -0.88
C VAL A 542 20.08 -13.50 -2.24
N GLU A 543 19.56 -14.09 -3.32
CA GLU A 543 19.74 -13.55 -4.68
C GLU A 543 19.16 -12.14 -4.82
N ALA A 544 17.97 -11.89 -4.25
CA ALA A 544 17.33 -10.57 -4.29
C ALA A 544 18.16 -9.53 -3.56
N MET A 545 18.67 -9.86 -2.37
CA MET A 545 19.57 -8.99 -1.62
C MET A 545 20.88 -8.72 -2.39
N ALA A 546 21.43 -9.73 -3.05
CA ALA A 546 22.67 -9.57 -3.80
C ALA A 546 22.48 -8.72 -5.08
N ARG A 547 21.35 -8.88 -5.78
CA ARG A 547 20.92 -7.99 -6.88
C ARG A 547 20.81 -6.55 -6.40
N ASP A 548 20.12 -6.33 -5.29
CA ASP A 548 19.91 -5.00 -4.72
C ASP A 548 21.23 -4.34 -4.31
N ARG A 549 22.15 -5.09 -3.68
CA ARG A 549 23.51 -4.61 -3.37
C ARG A 549 24.35 -4.28 -4.61
N ALA A 550 24.21 -5.05 -5.69
CA ALA A 550 24.89 -4.76 -6.95
C ALA A 550 24.39 -3.44 -7.57
N ILE A 551 23.09 -3.15 -7.48
CA ILE A 551 22.51 -1.87 -7.91
C ILE A 551 23.03 -0.71 -7.06
N ASP A 552 23.13 -0.89 -5.73
CA ASP A 552 23.70 0.11 -4.83
C ASP A 552 25.18 0.39 -5.13
N ALA A 553 25.96 -0.67 -5.37
CA ALA A 553 27.36 -0.57 -5.76
C ALA A 553 27.53 0.18 -7.08
N LEU A 554 26.72 -0.16 -8.10
CA LEU A 554 26.70 0.53 -9.39
C LEU A 554 26.47 2.03 -9.22
N THR A 555 25.49 2.41 -8.40
CA THR A 555 25.13 3.81 -8.12
C THR A 555 26.29 4.55 -7.43
N ALA A 556 26.91 3.93 -6.42
CA ALA A 556 28.05 4.50 -5.71
C ALA A 556 29.30 4.66 -6.60
N ILE A 557 29.59 3.67 -7.45
CA ILE A 557 30.68 3.71 -8.44
C ILE A 557 30.44 4.83 -9.44
N HIS A 558 29.23 4.91 -10.00
CA HIS A 558 28.86 5.94 -10.95
C HIS A 558 29.02 7.34 -10.34
N ARG A 559 28.54 7.56 -9.11
CA ARG A 559 28.74 8.82 -8.37
C ARG A 559 30.21 9.20 -8.26
N ARG A 560 31.09 8.26 -7.90
CA ARG A 560 32.55 8.49 -7.79
C ARG A 560 33.18 8.87 -9.13
N ILE A 561 32.82 8.18 -10.21
CA ILE A 561 33.31 8.48 -11.55
C ILE A 561 32.89 9.90 -11.94
N VAL A 562 31.62 10.26 -11.73
CA VAL A 562 31.12 11.60 -12.06
C VAL A 562 31.84 12.68 -11.23
N ALA A 563 32.10 12.45 -9.94
CA ALA A 563 32.90 13.38 -9.14
C ALA A 563 34.31 13.59 -9.70
N ALA A 564 34.99 12.51 -10.12
CA ALA A 564 36.31 12.57 -10.75
C ALA A 564 36.28 13.27 -12.12
N VAL A 565 35.24 13.03 -12.93
CA VAL A 565 35.00 13.74 -14.19
C VAL A 565 34.82 15.23 -13.91
N MET A 566 33.98 15.60 -12.93
CA MET A 566 33.71 17.00 -12.59
C MET A 566 34.94 17.75 -12.04
N ALA A 567 35.94 17.05 -11.50
CA ALA A 567 37.22 17.63 -11.12
C ALA A 567 38.13 17.97 -12.32
N THR A 568 37.81 17.45 -13.51
CA THR A 568 38.56 17.74 -14.74
C THR A 568 38.25 19.14 -15.26
N ARG A 569 39.29 19.92 -15.57
CA ARG A 569 39.14 21.28 -16.12
C ARG A 569 38.76 21.23 -17.60
N GLY A 570 37.87 22.12 -17.99
CA GLY A 570 37.42 22.28 -19.38
C GLY A 570 35.92 22.58 -19.46
N ASP A 571 35.49 23.00 -20.65
CA ASP A 571 34.07 23.25 -20.94
C ASP A 571 33.27 21.94 -20.99
N ASP A 572 33.87 20.90 -21.59
CA ASP A 572 33.37 19.51 -21.57
C ASP A 572 34.29 18.63 -20.71
N PRO A 573 34.04 18.54 -19.39
CA PRO A 573 34.85 17.74 -18.49
C PRO A 573 34.77 16.23 -18.81
N LEU A 574 33.65 15.74 -19.35
CA LEU A 574 33.47 14.33 -19.67
C LEU A 574 34.31 13.93 -20.88
N ALA A 575 34.22 14.68 -21.98
CA ALA A 575 35.03 14.40 -23.17
C ALA A 575 36.53 14.50 -22.86
N THR A 576 36.93 15.48 -22.06
CA THR A 576 38.32 15.67 -21.63
C THR A 576 38.81 14.48 -20.79
N TRP A 577 38.00 14.05 -19.82
CA TRP A 577 38.33 12.92 -18.96
C TRP A 577 38.43 11.60 -19.75
N ILE A 578 37.51 11.37 -20.70
CA ILE A 578 37.52 10.20 -21.59
C ILE A 578 38.76 10.22 -22.49
N ALA A 579 39.10 11.35 -23.10
CA ALA A 579 40.25 11.46 -23.99
C ALA A 579 41.57 11.13 -23.27
N ALA A 580 41.73 11.60 -22.02
CA ALA A 580 42.90 11.30 -21.20
C ALA A 580 43.01 9.82 -20.79
N ARG A 581 41.90 9.07 -20.80
CA ARG A 581 41.80 7.67 -20.35
C ARG A 581 41.28 6.73 -21.43
N LYS A 582 41.45 7.09 -22.70
CA LYS A 582 40.75 6.48 -23.84
C LYS A 582 40.83 4.94 -23.83
N ASP A 583 42.04 4.39 -23.71
CA ASP A 583 42.24 2.95 -23.78
C ASP A 583 41.57 2.21 -22.60
N ALA A 584 41.55 2.80 -21.41
CA ALA A 584 40.89 2.23 -20.24
C ALA A 584 39.36 2.25 -20.39
N VAL A 585 38.81 3.37 -20.88
CA VAL A 585 37.38 3.54 -21.17
C VAL A 585 36.92 2.57 -22.26
N ASP A 586 37.62 2.50 -23.38
CA ASP A 586 37.28 1.61 -24.48
C ASP A 586 37.26 0.15 -24.04
N ARG A 587 38.27 -0.29 -23.28
CA ARG A 587 38.33 -1.65 -22.71
C ARG A 587 37.16 -1.93 -21.76
N ALA A 588 36.86 -1.01 -20.85
CA ALA A 588 35.76 -1.17 -19.90
C ALA A 588 34.41 -1.24 -20.62
N VAL A 589 34.14 -0.32 -21.54
CA VAL A 589 32.88 -0.26 -22.30
C VAL A 589 32.69 -1.50 -23.19
N ALA A 590 33.73 -1.93 -23.91
CA ALA A 590 33.68 -3.13 -24.73
C ALA A 590 33.49 -4.41 -23.87
N GLY A 591 34.18 -4.47 -22.74
CA GLY A 591 34.03 -5.56 -21.76
C GLY A 591 32.61 -5.64 -21.21
N ILE A 592 32.05 -4.51 -20.76
CA ILE A 592 30.65 -4.43 -20.28
C ILE A 592 29.69 -4.86 -21.39
N ALA A 593 29.86 -4.37 -22.63
CA ALA A 593 29.01 -4.76 -23.75
C ALA A 593 29.07 -6.27 -24.03
N THR A 594 30.24 -6.89 -23.90
CA THR A 594 30.43 -8.34 -24.09
C THR A 594 29.74 -9.14 -22.98
N VAL A 595 29.93 -8.73 -21.72
CA VAL A 595 29.36 -9.39 -20.54
C VAL A 595 27.83 -9.32 -20.54
N LEU A 596 27.27 -8.15 -20.87
CA LEU A 596 25.83 -7.94 -20.91
C LEU A 596 25.17 -8.47 -22.20
N GLY A 597 25.92 -8.58 -23.31
CA GLY A 597 25.41 -9.02 -24.60
C GLY A 597 25.35 -10.54 -24.81
N GLY A 598 25.99 -11.33 -23.94
CA GLY A 598 25.93 -12.79 -23.99
C GLY A 598 24.82 -13.34 -23.08
N GLY A 599 24.05 -14.33 -23.55
CA GLY A 599 23.18 -15.18 -22.73
C GLY A 599 22.08 -14.48 -21.91
N GLU A 600 21.49 -15.22 -20.97
CA GLU A 600 20.42 -14.71 -20.09
C GLU A 600 20.97 -13.72 -19.03
N PRO A 601 20.18 -12.69 -18.65
CA PRO A 601 20.49 -11.81 -17.52
C PRO A 601 20.80 -12.61 -16.25
N SER A 602 21.91 -12.30 -15.59
CA SER A 602 22.26 -12.94 -14.32
C SER A 602 23.04 -12.00 -13.40
N LEU A 603 22.99 -12.29 -12.10
CA LEU A 603 23.69 -11.50 -11.10
C LEU A 603 25.20 -11.49 -11.35
N ALA A 604 25.78 -12.62 -11.75
CA ALA A 604 27.20 -12.72 -12.08
C ALA A 604 27.60 -11.73 -13.19
N ARG A 605 26.76 -11.58 -14.24
CA ARG A 605 27.02 -10.62 -15.33
C ARG A 605 26.96 -9.18 -14.83
N VAL A 606 25.96 -8.86 -14.00
CA VAL A 606 25.82 -7.52 -13.41
C VAL A 606 27.01 -7.18 -12.53
N THR A 607 27.45 -8.11 -11.67
CA THR A 607 28.61 -7.93 -10.80
C THR A 607 29.88 -7.69 -11.61
N VAL A 608 30.18 -8.56 -12.60
CA VAL A 608 31.37 -8.40 -13.45
C VAL A 608 31.33 -7.09 -14.23
N ALA A 609 30.18 -6.71 -14.79
CA ALA A 609 30.04 -5.43 -15.49
C ALA A 609 30.23 -4.22 -14.55
N THR A 610 29.75 -4.33 -13.31
CA THR A 610 29.93 -3.31 -12.27
C THR A 610 31.39 -3.20 -11.84
N ASP A 611 32.12 -4.31 -11.74
CA ASP A 611 33.55 -4.32 -11.43
C ASP A 611 34.42 -3.71 -12.53
N LEU A 612 34.07 -3.98 -13.80
CA LEU A 612 34.71 -3.33 -14.95
C LEU A 612 34.51 -1.82 -14.92
N LEU A 613 33.30 -1.36 -14.59
CA LEU A 613 33.01 0.05 -14.38
C LEU A 613 33.79 0.62 -13.18
N ALA A 614 33.89 -0.12 -12.09
CA ALA A 614 34.65 0.28 -10.90
C ALA A 614 36.15 0.48 -11.16
N GLY A 615 36.70 -0.21 -12.16
CA GLY A 615 38.06 0.02 -12.65
C GLY A 615 38.31 1.48 -13.05
N LEU A 616 37.32 2.12 -13.68
CA LEU A 616 37.40 3.52 -14.10
C LEU A 616 37.40 4.52 -12.93
N ALA A 617 37.03 4.09 -11.72
CA ALA A 617 36.99 4.93 -10.51
C ALA A 617 38.26 4.83 -9.64
N ARG A 618 39.20 3.95 -10.01
CA ARG A 618 40.45 3.66 -9.26
C ARG A 618 41.70 4.28 -9.90
N ASP A 619 41.63 4.65 -11.17
CA ASP A 619 42.69 5.26 -12.00
C ASP A 619 42.33 6.70 -12.42
#